data_AF-A0A6I6L6I2-F1
#
_entry.id   AF-A0A6I6L6I2-F1
#
_cell.length_a   1.000
_cell.length_b   1.000
_cell.length_c   1.000
_cell.angle_alpha   90.00
_cell.angle_beta   90.00
_cell.angle_gamma   90.00
#
_symmetry.space_group_name_H-M   'P 1'
#
loop_
_entity.id
_entity.type
_entity.pdbx_description
1 polymer ?
#
loop_
_entity_poly.entity_id
_entity_poly.type
_entity_poly.pdbx_seq_one_letter_code
_entity_poly.pdbx_strand_id
1 'polypeptide(L)'
;MKRFATLVLTTTAVLTASASYAQHSGASQPGDEKINQLIVYGNDKCPESTGDEIVVCARMDEADRYRIPSNLRGDPNDPRNQAMSERIKAYEYVGASGTMSCSPSGAGGFTGCGLKEIDRAYAEKAQDPGITFGRLIAAERAKRMAGIDAEAAAVEERVKEFEKGRAEREARLQAELDAKEAAERQAADAEPLPEPK
;
A
#
# COMPACT_ATOMS: atom_id res chain seq x y z
N MET A 1 27.99 -59.09 -40.76
CA MET A 1 28.52 -57.87 -41.41
C MET A 1 28.46 -56.75 -40.39
N LYS A 2 29.63 -56.32 -39.85
CA LYS A 2 30.24 -54.98 -40.01
C LYS A 2 29.35 -53.85 -39.44
N ARG A 3 29.72 -52.96 -38.49
CA ARG A 3 30.94 -52.62 -37.73
C ARG A 3 30.56 -51.49 -36.71
N PHE A 4 31.23 -51.47 -35.55
CA PHE A 4 31.68 -50.33 -34.69
C PHE A 4 30.74 -49.12 -34.47
N ALA A 5 30.22 -48.86 -33.26
CA ALA A 5 30.90 -48.23 -32.11
C ALA A 5 31.24 -46.74 -32.32
N THR A 6 30.57 -45.84 -31.58
CA THR A 6 31.22 -44.75 -30.84
C THR A 6 30.25 -44.05 -29.88
N LEU A 7 30.77 -43.86 -28.66
CA LEU A 7 30.18 -43.30 -27.46
C LEU A 7 30.60 -41.83 -27.43
N VAL A 8 29.67 -40.89 -27.28
CA VAL A 8 30.01 -39.48 -26.96
C VAL A 8 29.12 -39.00 -25.83
N LEU A 9 29.71 -39.07 -24.64
CA LEU A 9 29.29 -38.43 -23.41
C LEU A 9 29.59 -36.92 -23.55
N THR A 10 28.56 -36.06 -23.51
CA THR A 10 28.76 -34.61 -23.35
C THR A 10 28.03 -34.13 -22.12
N THR A 11 28.71 -34.20 -20.99
CA THR A 11 28.40 -33.48 -19.76
C THR A 11 28.77 -32.00 -19.95
N THR A 12 27.78 -31.14 -20.16
CA THR A 12 27.90 -29.70 -19.97
C THR A 12 27.03 -29.31 -18.77
N ALA A 13 27.64 -29.33 -17.59
CA ALA A 13 27.06 -28.78 -16.38
C ALA A 13 27.13 -27.24 -16.46
N VAL A 14 26.01 -26.61 -16.80
CA VAL A 14 25.83 -25.17 -16.66
C VAL A 14 25.58 -24.89 -15.18
N LEU A 15 26.60 -24.39 -14.46
CA LEU A 15 26.41 -23.74 -13.17
C LEU A 15 25.61 -22.45 -13.41
N THR A 16 24.29 -22.52 -13.22
CA THR A 16 23.48 -21.34 -12.97
C THR A 16 23.68 -20.96 -11.51
N ALA A 17 24.50 -19.92 -11.27
CA ALA A 17 24.52 -19.22 -10.00
C ALA A 17 23.17 -18.49 -9.87
N SER A 18 22.20 -19.12 -9.20
CA SER A 18 21.01 -18.44 -8.74
C SER A 18 21.41 -17.43 -7.68
N ALA A 19 21.29 -16.15 -8.03
CA ALA A 19 21.26 -15.06 -7.07
C ALA A 19 20.16 -15.40 -6.04
N SER A 20 20.59 -15.75 -4.83
CA SER A 20 19.69 -15.89 -3.70
C SER A 20 19.28 -14.47 -3.30
N TYR A 21 18.17 -13.99 -3.87
CA TYR A 21 17.44 -12.89 -3.27
C TYR A 21 17.02 -13.36 -1.88
N ALA A 22 17.65 -12.79 -0.85
CA ALA A 22 17.13 -12.85 0.50
C ALA A 22 15.68 -12.36 0.44
N GLN A 23 14.73 -13.29 0.53
CA GLN A 23 13.33 -12.98 0.74
C GLN A 23 13.27 -12.40 2.16
N HIS A 24 13.37 -11.08 2.28
CA HIS A 24 13.03 -10.37 3.49
C HIS A 24 11.52 -10.50 3.70
N SER A 25 11.08 -11.62 4.25
CA SER A 25 9.72 -11.85 4.72
C SER A 25 9.52 -11.12 6.05
N GLY A 26 9.59 -9.79 6.00
CA GLY A 26 9.37 -8.89 7.14
C GLY A 26 8.53 -7.66 6.79
N ALA A 27 8.33 -7.37 5.51
CA ALA A 27 7.38 -6.37 5.07
C ALA A 27 6.04 -7.05 4.80
N SER A 28 5.05 -6.81 5.65
CA SER A 28 3.64 -7.14 5.36
C SER A 28 3.28 -6.53 4.01
N GLN A 29 2.95 -7.35 3.01
CA GLN A 29 2.53 -6.85 1.71
C GLN A 29 1.12 -6.26 1.83
N PRO A 30 0.82 -5.14 1.14
CA PRO A 30 -0.50 -4.53 1.19
C PRO A 30 -1.54 -5.51 0.62
N GLY A 31 -2.29 -6.20 1.48
CA GLY A 31 -3.25 -7.22 1.08
C GLY A 31 -3.41 -8.41 2.04
N ASP A 32 -2.40 -8.73 2.85
CA ASP A 32 -2.43 -9.89 3.76
C ASP A 32 -3.03 -9.58 5.15
N GLU A 33 -3.40 -8.32 5.38
CA GLU A 33 -3.95 -7.82 6.64
C GLU A 33 -5.44 -8.20 6.76
N LYS A 34 -5.88 -8.65 7.94
CA LYS A 34 -7.31 -8.87 8.17
C LYS A 34 -8.02 -7.52 8.31
N ILE A 35 -8.97 -7.22 7.43
CA ILE A 35 -9.73 -5.96 7.46
C ILE A 35 -11.12 -6.22 8.03
N ASN A 36 -11.45 -5.55 9.12
CA ASN A 36 -12.78 -5.59 9.72
C ASN A 36 -13.46 -4.23 9.53
N GLN A 37 -14.53 -4.22 8.74
CA GLN A 37 -15.24 -3.01 8.33
C GLN A 37 -16.51 -2.89 9.16
N LEU A 38 -16.58 -1.86 10.02
CA LEU A 38 -17.73 -1.63 10.89
C LEU A 38 -18.35 -0.27 10.62
N ILE A 39 -19.67 -0.22 10.76
CA ILE A 39 -20.42 1.03 10.77
C ILE A 39 -20.75 1.34 12.23
N VAL A 40 -20.30 2.49 12.71
CA VAL A 40 -20.58 3.02 14.05
C VAL A 40 -21.52 4.21 13.94
N TYR A 41 -22.48 4.31 14.87
CA TYR A 41 -23.52 5.33 14.82
C TYR A 41 -23.28 6.41 15.87
N GLY A 42 -23.48 7.68 15.50
CA GLY A 42 -23.34 8.82 16.39
C GLY A 42 -21.95 8.92 17.03
N ASN A 43 -21.92 8.75 18.35
CA ASN A 43 -20.73 8.81 19.20
C ASN A 43 -20.29 7.44 19.73
N ASP A 44 -20.79 6.34 19.14
CA ASP A 44 -20.34 5.00 19.50
C ASP A 44 -18.83 4.88 19.28
N LYS A 45 -18.13 4.28 20.26
CA LYS A 45 -16.68 4.07 20.14
C LYS A 45 -16.40 3.04 19.05
N CYS A 46 -15.52 3.41 18.12
CA CYS A 46 -14.88 2.44 17.23
C CYS A 46 -14.00 1.51 18.07
N PRO A 47 -14.11 0.18 17.93
CA PRO A 47 -13.21 -0.73 18.62
C PRO A 47 -11.77 -0.52 18.13
N GLU A 48 -10.81 -0.60 19.06
CA GLU A 48 -9.40 -0.48 18.75
C GLU A 48 -8.92 -1.68 17.92
N SER A 49 -8.02 -1.43 16.98
CA SER A 49 -7.39 -2.47 16.17
C SER A 49 -6.46 -3.31 17.04
N THR A 50 -6.64 -4.64 17.05
CA THR A 50 -5.79 -5.56 17.84
C THR A 50 -4.92 -6.44 16.93
N GLY A 51 -3.61 -6.47 17.18
CA GLY A 51 -2.68 -7.34 16.45
C GLY A 51 -2.65 -7.04 14.94
N ASP A 52 -2.89 -8.06 14.13
CA ASP A 52 -2.82 -8.01 12.66
C ASP A 52 -4.15 -7.61 11.98
N GLU A 53 -5.13 -7.12 12.75
CA GLU A 53 -6.45 -6.71 12.25
C GLU A 53 -6.54 -5.18 12.12
N ILE A 54 -6.98 -4.71 10.95
CA ILE A 54 -7.35 -3.31 10.70
C ILE A 54 -8.85 -3.15 10.93
N VAL A 55 -9.23 -2.44 11.99
CA VAL A 55 -10.62 -2.05 12.20
C VAL A 55 -10.87 -0.71 11.51
N VAL A 56 -11.75 -0.73 10.51
CA VAL A 56 -12.13 0.46 9.75
C VAL A 56 -13.56 0.84 10.09
N CYS A 57 -13.72 1.98 10.75
CA CYS A 57 -15.00 2.47 11.20
C CYS A 57 -15.54 3.59 10.31
N ALA A 58 -16.64 3.34 9.62
CA ALA A 58 -17.44 4.38 9.00
C ALA A 58 -18.41 4.95 10.03
N ARG A 59 -18.39 6.27 10.27
CA ARG A 59 -19.34 6.93 11.18
C ARG A 59 -20.57 7.43 10.44
N MET A 60 -21.73 7.00 10.91
CA MET A 60 -23.05 7.43 10.44
C MET A 60 -23.80 8.16 11.56
N ASP A 61 -24.85 8.90 11.22
CA ASP A 61 -25.68 9.58 12.23
C ASP A 61 -26.50 8.58 13.06
N GLU A 62 -26.95 8.98 14.26
CA GLU A 62 -27.71 8.09 15.14
C GLU A 62 -29.14 7.78 14.65
N ALA A 63 -29.76 8.70 13.90
CA ALA A 63 -31.05 8.49 13.26
C ALA A 63 -30.98 7.48 12.09
N ASP A 64 -29.78 7.25 11.52
CA ASP A 64 -29.52 6.27 10.47
C ASP A 64 -29.42 4.82 11.02
N ARG A 65 -29.38 4.60 12.35
CA ARG A 65 -29.24 3.26 12.94
C ARG A 65 -30.37 2.28 12.58
N TYR A 66 -31.60 2.78 12.46
CA TYR A 66 -32.78 1.96 12.13
C TYR A 66 -33.44 2.36 10.81
N ARG A 67 -32.77 3.21 10.02
CA ARG A 67 -33.30 3.75 8.77
C ARG A 67 -32.38 3.35 7.61
N ILE A 68 -32.92 3.36 6.39
CA ILE A 68 -32.10 3.23 5.19
C ILE A 68 -31.00 4.31 5.24
N PRO A 69 -29.71 3.94 5.06
CA PRO A 69 -28.59 4.87 5.01
C PRO A 69 -28.86 6.09 4.13
N SER A 70 -28.46 7.28 4.56
CA SER A 70 -28.69 8.53 3.82
C SER A 70 -28.28 8.47 2.35
N ASN A 71 -27.16 7.83 2.03
CA ASN A 71 -26.68 7.63 0.65
C ASN A 71 -27.56 6.70 -0.20
N LEU A 72 -28.38 5.84 0.43
CA LEU A 72 -29.27 4.88 -0.25
C LEU A 72 -30.73 5.33 -0.26
N ARG A 73 -31.06 6.51 0.28
CA ARG A 73 -32.45 7.01 0.32
C ARG A 73 -32.96 7.53 -1.01
N GLY A 74 -32.05 7.90 -1.92
CA GLY A 74 -32.37 8.45 -3.23
C GLY A 74 -32.06 7.47 -4.34
N ASP A 75 -32.77 7.60 -5.46
CA ASP A 75 -32.39 6.99 -6.71
C ASP A 75 -31.65 8.04 -7.56
N PRO A 76 -30.35 7.86 -7.87
CA PRO A 76 -29.62 8.79 -8.73
C PRO A 76 -30.23 8.87 -10.14
N ASN A 77 -30.94 7.83 -10.57
CA ASN A 77 -31.59 7.72 -11.87
C ASN A 77 -33.04 8.23 -11.87
N ASP A 78 -33.55 8.74 -10.74
CA ASP A 78 -34.90 9.26 -10.62
C ASP A 78 -35.13 10.41 -11.63
N PRO A 79 -36.18 10.33 -12.47
CA PRO A 79 -36.52 11.40 -13.41
C PRO A 79 -36.72 12.77 -12.75
N ARG A 80 -37.09 12.83 -11.47
CA ARG A 80 -37.25 14.07 -10.69
C ARG A 80 -35.93 14.81 -10.48
N ASN A 81 -34.80 14.10 -10.53
CA ASN A 81 -33.46 14.69 -10.40
C ASN A 81 -32.95 15.26 -11.74
N GLN A 82 -33.66 15.01 -12.86
CA GLN A 82 -33.30 15.51 -14.19
C GLN A 82 -33.91 16.88 -14.45
N ALA A 83 -33.20 17.70 -15.24
CA ALA A 83 -33.70 18.98 -15.70
C ALA A 83 -35.06 18.81 -16.42
N MET A 84 -35.99 19.75 -16.18
CA MET A 84 -37.34 19.68 -16.76
C MET A 84 -37.33 19.58 -18.28
N SER A 85 -36.38 20.25 -18.95
CA SER A 85 -36.20 20.16 -20.41
C SER A 85 -35.89 18.73 -20.89
N GLU A 86 -35.03 18.00 -20.18
CA GLU A 86 -34.67 16.62 -20.54
C GLU A 86 -35.85 15.66 -20.31
N ARG A 87 -36.62 15.89 -19.24
CA ARG A 87 -37.87 15.16 -19.01
C ARG A 87 -38.89 15.39 -20.12
N ILE A 88 -38.99 16.60 -20.65
CA ILE A 88 -39.90 16.92 -21.75
C ILE A 88 -39.48 16.22 -23.04
N LYS A 89 -38.19 16.23 -23.38
CA LYS A 89 -37.66 15.48 -24.54
C LYS A 89 -37.95 13.99 -24.46
N ALA A 90 -37.92 13.41 -23.25
CA ALA A 90 -38.25 11.99 -23.07
C ALA A 90 -39.69 11.64 -23.50
N TYR A 91 -40.63 12.60 -23.49
CA TYR A 91 -41.99 12.36 -23.98
C TYR A 91 -42.06 12.13 -25.49
N GLU A 92 -41.11 12.65 -26.27
CA GLU A 92 -41.05 12.45 -27.74
C GLU A 92 -40.86 10.97 -28.12
N TYR A 93 -40.28 10.18 -27.21
CA TYR A 93 -39.96 8.77 -27.43
C TYR A 93 -40.95 7.81 -26.77
N VAL A 94 -42.02 8.30 -26.14
CA VAL A 94 -43.05 7.45 -25.52
C VAL A 94 -43.79 6.67 -26.61
N GLY A 95 -43.72 5.34 -26.53
CA GLY A 95 -44.32 4.44 -27.53
C GLY A 95 -43.41 4.13 -28.73
N ALA A 96 -42.22 4.73 -28.81
CA ALA A 96 -41.23 4.34 -29.80
C ALA A 96 -40.67 2.94 -29.46
N SER A 97 -40.62 2.05 -30.45
CA SER A 97 -40.01 0.73 -30.34
C SER A 97 -39.18 0.45 -31.60
N GLY A 98 -38.16 -0.40 -31.49
CA GLY A 98 -37.25 -0.71 -32.60
C GLY A 98 -35.84 -0.14 -32.43
N THR A 99 -35.08 -0.11 -33.52
CA THR A 99 -33.75 0.50 -33.56
C THR A 99 -33.81 2.00 -33.23
N MET A 100 -32.85 2.51 -32.47
CA MET A 100 -32.85 3.89 -31.95
C MET A 100 -33.98 4.25 -30.97
N SER A 101 -34.78 3.29 -30.50
CA SER A 101 -35.73 3.51 -29.41
C SER A 101 -35.12 3.16 -28.05
N CYS A 102 -35.48 3.91 -27.01
CA CYS A 102 -34.99 3.63 -25.65
C CYS A 102 -35.79 2.55 -24.90
N SER A 103 -36.46 1.67 -25.64
CA SER A 103 -37.23 0.56 -25.09
C SER A 103 -36.39 -0.72 -25.00
N PRO A 104 -36.42 -1.45 -23.87
CA PRO A 104 -35.80 -2.77 -23.78
C PRO A 104 -36.57 -3.84 -24.57
N SER A 105 -37.80 -3.55 -25.04
CA SER A 105 -38.64 -4.48 -25.78
C SER A 105 -38.66 -4.18 -27.29
N GLY A 106 -38.67 -5.24 -28.10
CA GLY A 106 -38.77 -5.18 -29.58
C GLY A 106 -37.47 -5.53 -30.31
N ALA A 107 -37.56 -5.69 -31.65
CA ALA A 107 -36.41 -5.97 -32.49
C ALA A 107 -35.44 -4.77 -32.50
N GLY A 108 -34.20 -4.98 -32.07
CA GLY A 108 -33.20 -3.90 -31.98
C GLY A 108 -33.26 -3.06 -30.70
N GLY A 109 -34.00 -3.46 -29.65
CA GLY A 109 -34.04 -2.73 -28.37
C GLY A 109 -32.67 -2.55 -27.69
N PHE A 110 -31.71 -3.45 -27.94
CA PHE A 110 -30.34 -3.31 -27.46
C PHE A 110 -29.54 -2.18 -28.13
N THR A 111 -30.00 -1.66 -29.29
CA THR A 111 -29.26 -0.67 -30.07
C THR A 111 -29.56 0.78 -29.70
N GLY A 112 -30.66 1.06 -28.98
CA GLY A 112 -31.16 2.44 -28.84
C GLY A 112 -30.75 3.20 -27.58
N CYS A 113 -30.71 2.56 -26.40
CA CYS A 113 -30.34 3.23 -25.14
C CYS A 113 -29.28 2.49 -24.31
N GLY A 114 -28.54 1.55 -24.90
CA GLY A 114 -27.52 0.78 -24.18
C GLY A 114 -26.52 1.66 -23.42
N LEU A 115 -26.08 2.77 -24.03
CA LEU A 115 -25.20 3.75 -23.38
C LEU A 115 -25.87 4.41 -22.16
N LYS A 116 -27.15 4.77 -22.27
CA LYS A 116 -27.89 5.37 -21.15
C LYS A 116 -28.03 4.39 -19.98
N GLU A 117 -28.21 3.11 -20.27
CA GLU A 117 -28.27 2.09 -19.21
C GLU A 117 -26.91 1.82 -18.58
N ILE A 118 -25.84 1.88 -19.36
CA ILE A 118 -24.46 1.86 -18.86
C ILE A 118 -24.21 3.05 -17.93
N ASP A 119 -24.60 4.26 -18.33
CA ASP A 119 -24.46 5.48 -17.53
C ASP A 119 -25.23 5.37 -16.19
N ARG A 120 -26.46 4.85 -16.23
CA ARG A 120 -27.27 4.58 -15.03
C ARG A 120 -26.60 3.60 -14.09
N ALA A 121 -26.05 2.51 -14.63
CA ALA A 121 -25.33 1.52 -13.84
C ALA A 121 -24.06 2.11 -13.19
N TYR A 122 -23.34 3.00 -13.89
CA TYR A 122 -22.20 3.71 -13.31
C TYR A 122 -22.63 4.74 -12.25
N ALA A 123 -23.76 5.42 -12.44
CA ALA A 123 -24.32 6.34 -11.46
C ALA A 123 -24.69 5.61 -10.15
N GLU A 124 -25.27 4.41 -10.24
CA GLU A 124 -25.55 3.55 -9.08
C GLU A 124 -24.27 3.07 -8.41
N LYS A 125 -23.28 2.60 -9.20
CA LYS A 125 -21.97 2.19 -8.67
C LYS A 125 -21.23 3.31 -7.94
N ALA A 126 -21.42 4.57 -8.34
CA ALA A 126 -20.80 5.70 -7.66
C ALA A 126 -21.31 5.88 -6.22
N GLN A 127 -22.51 5.37 -5.89
CA GLN A 127 -23.08 5.37 -4.53
C GLN A 127 -22.75 4.11 -3.73
N ASP A 128 -21.99 3.16 -4.31
CA ASP A 128 -21.61 1.90 -3.67
C ASP A 128 -20.81 2.17 -2.38
N PRO A 129 -21.30 1.75 -1.21
CA PRO A 129 -20.58 1.86 0.05
C PRO A 129 -19.17 1.26 -0.02
N GLY A 130 -18.94 0.22 -0.83
CA GLY A 130 -17.62 -0.42 -0.98
C GLY A 130 -16.52 0.54 -1.43
N ILE A 131 -16.84 1.53 -2.27
CA ILE A 131 -15.88 2.56 -2.71
C ILE A 131 -15.51 3.49 -1.55
N THR A 132 -16.50 3.85 -0.71
CA THR A 132 -16.25 4.68 0.47
C THR A 132 -15.40 3.94 1.51
N PHE A 133 -15.67 2.66 1.75
CA PHE A 133 -14.84 1.83 2.62
C PHE A 133 -13.42 1.65 2.07
N GLY A 134 -13.25 1.50 0.75
CA GLY A 134 -11.92 1.46 0.13
C GLY A 134 -11.07 2.69 0.45
N ARG A 135 -11.68 3.89 0.43
CA ARG A 135 -11.00 5.14 0.83
C ARG A 135 -10.67 5.16 2.32
N LEU A 136 -11.57 4.68 3.17
CA LEU A 136 -11.34 4.60 4.61
C LEU A 136 -10.21 3.60 4.95
N ILE A 137 -10.18 2.45 4.28
CA ILE A 137 -9.10 1.45 4.39
C ILE A 137 -7.75 2.08 4.00
N ALA A 138 -7.71 2.80 2.87
CA ALA A 138 -6.49 3.48 2.44
C ALA A 138 -6.02 4.54 3.46
N ALA A 139 -6.95 5.29 4.06
CA ALA A 139 -6.65 6.26 5.11
C ALA A 139 -6.10 5.60 6.39
N GLU A 140 -6.68 4.48 6.85
CA GLU A 140 -6.17 3.75 8.01
C GLU A 140 -4.79 3.12 7.74
N ARG A 141 -4.56 2.59 6.54
CA ARG A 141 -3.22 2.15 6.12
C ARG A 141 -2.20 3.27 6.21
N ALA A 142 -2.54 4.47 5.71
CA ALA A 142 -1.65 5.62 5.78
C ALA A 142 -1.34 6.03 7.23
N LYS A 143 -2.32 5.97 8.14
CA LYS A 143 -2.09 6.24 9.57
C LYS A 143 -1.13 5.23 10.21
N ARG A 144 -1.30 3.94 9.91
CA ARG A 144 -0.37 2.91 10.41
C ARG A 144 1.05 3.15 9.89
N MET A 145 1.19 3.42 8.60
CA MET A 145 2.49 3.73 7.99
C MET A 145 3.14 4.96 8.63
N ALA A 146 2.36 6.03 8.89
CA ALA A 146 2.87 7.21 9.59
C ALA A 146 3.36 6.90 11.02
N GLY A 147 2.71 5.98 11.73
CA GLY A 147 3.18 5.50 13.04
C GLY A 147 4.52 4.77 12.94
N ILE A 148 4.65 3.86 11.96
CA ILE A 148 5.89 3.13 11.69
C ILE A 148 7.02 4.09 11.31
N ASP A 149 6.76 5.08 10.46
CA ASP A 149 7.74 6.07 10.05
C ASP A 149 8.21 6.94 11.24
N ALA A 150 7.31 7.29 12.16
CA ALA A 150 7.64 8.02 13.37
C ALA A 150 8.51 7.18 14.33
N GLU A 151 8.19 5.89 14.51
CA GLU A 151 9.00 4.98 15.31
C GLU A 151 10.38 4.74 14.68
N ALA A 152 10.45 4.56 13.37
CA ALA A 152 11.70 4.41 12.63
C ALA A 152 12.59 5.65 12.79
N ALA A 153 12.03 6.86 12.64
CA ALA A 153 12.78 8.10 12.86
C ALA A 153 13.35 8.20 14.28
N ALA A 154 12.59 7.80 15.30
CA ALA A 154 13.09 7.76 16.68
C ALA A 154 14.22 6.74 16.87
N VAL A 155 14.15 5.58 16.20
CA VAL A 155 15.22 4.58 16.22
C VAL A 155 16.48 5.11 15.53
N GLU A 156 16.34 5.73 14.37
CA GLU A 156 17.47 6.32 13.62
C GLU A 156 18.21 7.37 14.42
N GLU A 157 17.50 8.27 15.11
CA GLU A 157 18.12 9.29 15.97
C GLU A 157 18.93 8.64 17.11
N ARG A 158 18.39 7.62 17.78
CA ARG A 158 19.15 6.87 18.79
C ARG A 158 20.39 6.22 18.20
N VAL A 159 20.30 5.64 17.00
CA VAL A 159 21.46 5.02 16.34
C VAL A 159 22.54 6.06 16.05
N LYS A 160 22.18 7.25 15.54
CA LYS A 160 23.13 8.35 15.30
C LYS A 160 23.85 8.78 16.57
N GLU A 161 23.15 8.86 17.70
CA GLU A 161 23.77 9.18 19.00
C GLU A 161 24.78 8.10 19.43
N PHE A 162 24.43 6.81 19.26
CA PHE A 162 25.34 5.71 19.56
C PHE A 162 26.56 5.69 18.64
N GLU A 163 26.37 5.94 17.35
CA GLU A 163 27.44 6.03 16.36
C GLU A 163 28.40 7.17 16.67
N LYS A 164 27.86 8.36 17.02
CA LYS A 164 28.67 9.50 17.46
C LYS A 164 29.49 9.17 18.71
N GLY A 165 28.85 8.58 19.73
CA GLY A 165 29.55 8.17 20.94
C GLY A 165 30.63 7.10 20.70
N ARG A 166 30.43 6.22 19.71
CA ARG A 166 31.43 5.23 19.30
C ARG A 166 32.60 5.89 18.57
N ALA A 167 32.33 6.79 17.63
CA ALA A 167 33.36 7.54 16.90
C ALA A 167 34.23 8.38 17.85
N GLU A 168 33.65 9.01 18.88
CA GLU A 168 34.40 9.75 19.89
C GLU A 168 35.34 8.85 20.72
N ARG A 169 34.90 7.64 21.07
CA ARG A 169 35.75 6.65 21.77
C ARG A 169 36.90 6.16 20.88
N GLU A 170 36.60 5.85 19.62
CA GLU A 170 37.60 5.42 18.64
C GLU A 170 38.62 6.52 18.35
N ALA A 171 38.18 7.78 18.19
CA ALA A 171 39.06 8.93 18.00
C ALA A 171 39.97 9.18 19.22
N ARG A 172 39.46 9.03 20.45
CA ARG A 172 40.28 9.14 21.67
C ARG A 172 41.33 8.06 21.75
N LEU A 173 40.96 6.80 21.47
CA LEU A 173 41.89 5.68 21.47
C LEU A 173 42.98 5.87 20.39
N GLN A 174 42.60 6.33 19.19
CA GLN A 174 43.55 6.61 18.14
C GLN A 174 44.54 7.71 18.54
N ALA A 175 44.06 8.82 19.12
CA ALA A 175 44.92 9.89 19.61
C ALA A 175 45.88 9.41 20.73
N GLU A 176 45.43 8.53 21.62
CA GLU A 176 46.28 7.92 22.64
C GLU A 176 47.35 7.00 22.04
N LEU A 177 47.02 6.24 21.00
CA LEU A 177 47.97 5.39 20.26
C LEU A 177 48.99 6.25 19.51
N ASP A 178 48.55 7.25 18.75
CA ASP A 178 49.41 8.16 18.00
C ASP A 178 50.39 8.90 18.93
N ALA A 179 49.93 9.31 20.13
CA ALA A 179 50.78 9.94 21.14
C ALA A 179 51.83 8.98 21.71
N LYS A 180 51.46 7.71 21.94
CA LYS A 180 52.43 6.67 22.35
C LYS A 180 53.45 6.40 21.27
N GLU A 181 53.02 6.25 20.01
CA GLU A 181 53.93 6.07 18.88
C GLU A 181 54.87 7.26 18.71
N ALA A 182 54.39 8.48 18.86
CA ALA A 182 55.22 9.69 18.81
C ALA A 182 56.25 9.72 19.95
N ALA A 183 55.86 9.33 21.17
CA ALA A 183 56.78 9.21 22.30
C ALA A 183 57.82 8.11 22.11
N GLU A 184 57.43 6.95 21.54
CA GLU A 184 58.35 5.86 21.20
C GLU A 184 59.34 6.26 20.10
N ARG A 185 58.89 6.99 19.07
CA ARG A 185 59.78 7.56 18.03
C ARG A 185 60.79 8.54 18.63
N GLN A 186 60.34 9.45 19.49
CA GLN A 186 61.22 10.38 20.21
C GLN A 186 62.22 9.65 21.12
N ALA A 187 61.81 8.55 21.76
CA ALA A 187 62.69 7.72 22.58
C ALA A 187 63.70 6.92 21.74
N ALA A 188 63.34 6.53 20.51
CA ALA A 188 64.24 5.86 19.57
C ALA A 188 65.25 6.83 18.93
N ASP A 189 64.89 8.11 18.77
CA ASP A 189 65.77 9.18 18.25
C ASP A 189 66.68 9.80 19.34
N ALA A 190 66.45 9.49 20.62
CA ALA A 190 67.35 9.88 21.72
C ALA A 190 68.55 8.90 21.82
N GLU A 191 69.74 9.41 21.55
CA GLU A 191 71.06 8.76 21.42
C GLU A 191 71.46 7.79 22.59
N PRO A 192 72.29 6.73 22.36
CA PRO A 192 72.27 5.52 23.18
C PRO A 192 72.99 5.66 24.53
N LEU A 193 72.53 4.82 25.47
CA LEU A 193 73.06 4.69 26.84
C LEU A 193 74.59 4.58 26.90
N PRO A 194 75.27 5.32 27.80
CA PRO A 194 76.73 5.25 27.93
C PRO A 194 77.18 3.86 28.38
N GLU A 195 78.16 3.30 27.67
CA GLU A 195 78.75 1.99 28.00
C GLU A 195 79.47 2.04 29.37
N PRO A 196 79.26 1.04 30.24
CA PRO A 196 79.94 0.98 31.52
C PRO A 196 81.44 0.72 31.34
N LYS A 197 82.28 1.52 32.04
CA LYS A 197 83.74 1.43 32.08
C LYS A 197 84.26 0.17 32.77
#